data_AF-A0A4Y2GLQ3-F1
#
_entry.id   AF-A0A4Y2GLQ3-F1
#
_cell.length_a   1.000
_cell.length_b   1.000
_cell.length_c   1.000
_cell.angle_alpha   90.00
_cell.angle_beta   90.00
_cell.angle_gamma   90.00
#
_symmetry.space_group_name_H-M   'P 1'
#
loop_
_entity.id
_entity.type
_entity.pdbx_description
1 polymer ?
#
loop_
_entity_poly.entity_id
_entity_poly.type
_entity_poly.pdbx_seq_one_letter_code
_entity_poly.pdbx_strand_id
1 'polypeptide(L)'
;MKAGSALVSAMAVCWLEGGQYLVVNRRTLTANLWVSLVIRPAMLPFMSSIKEGVLQQDKALTHNAVVTQHALQSVDMLPWPSRSPDLSTTENVWKNIG
;
A
#
# COMPACT_ATOMS: atom_id res chain seq x y z
N MET A 1 17.90 -28.52 -12.48
CA MET A 1 17.38 -28.05 -11.18
C MET A 1 16.65 -26.73 -11.43
N LYS A 2 15.32 -26.68 -11.32
CA LYS A 2 14.54 -25.44 -11.50
C LYS A 2 14.75 -24.58 -10.25
N ALA A 3 15.24 -23.35 -10.42
CA ALA A 3 15.33 -22.37 -9.35
C ALA A 3 13.94 -22.23 -8.69
N GLY A 4 13.86 -22.46 -7.38
CA GLY A 4 12.62 -22.32 -6.63
C GLY A 4 12.13 -20.87 -6.76
N SER A 5 10.94 -20.70 -7.33
CA SER A 5 10.29 -19.40 -7.46
C SER A 5 10.01 -18.85 -6.05
N ALA A 6 10.85 -17.96 -5.56
CA ALA A 6 10.56 -17.22 -4.34
C ALA A 6 9.49 -16.17 -4.69
N LEU A 7 8.26 -16.36 -4.20
CA LEU A 7 7.22 -15.32 -4.26
C LEU A 7 7.67 -14.16 -3.35
N VAL A 8 8.04 -13.03 -3.96
CA VAL A 8 8.39 -11.81 -3.27
C VAL A 8 7.14 -10.92 -3.20
N SER A 9 6.75 -10.50 -2.00
CA SER A 9 5.65 -9.55 -1.82
C SER A 9 6.19 -8.13 -1.94
N ALA A 10 5.64 -7.34 -2.85
CA ALA A 10 5.98 -5.93 -3.01
C ALA A 10 4.72 -5.08 -2.76
N MET A 11 4.86 -4.00 -1.99
CA MET A 11 3.82 -2.98 -1.83
C MET A 11 4.42 -1.60 -2.02
N ALA A 12 3.68 -0.75 -2.74
CA ALA A 12 4.06 0.61 -3.01
C ALA A 12 3.00 1.58 -2.48
N VAL A 13 3.45 2.67 -1.89
CA VAL A 13 2.63 3.87 -1.68
C VAL A 13 3.17 4.94 -2.62
N CYS A 14 2.29 5.54 -3.41
CA CYS A 14 2.62 6.62 -4.34
C CYS A 14 1.81 7.85 -3.96
N TRP A 15 2.37 9.04 -4.16
CA TRP A 15 1.66 10.30 -3.94
C TRP A 15 1.81 11.25 -5.13
N LEU A 16 0.91 12.23 -5.20
CA LEU A 16 0.73 13.10 -6.37
C LEU A 16 1.98 13.92 -6.73
N GLU A 17 2.86 14.22 -5.78
CA GLU A 17 4.11 14.96 -6.03
C GLU A 17 5.24 14.08 -6.60
N GLY A 18 4.92 12.87 -7.09
CA GLY A 18 5.87 12.03 -7.82
C GLY A 18 6.83 11.21 -6.94
N GLY A 19 6.61 11.18 -5.62
CA GLY A 19 7.37 10.30 -4.74
C GLY A 19 6.73 8.92 -4.61
N GLN A 20 7.59 7.92 -4.36
CA GLN A 20 7.19 6.53 -4.18
C GLN A 20 7.94 5.92 -3.00
N TYR A 21 7.22 5.15 -2.18
CA TYR A 21 7.80 4.32 -1.13
C TYR A 21 7.49 2.86 -1.44
N LEU A 22 8.54 2.09 -1.74
CA LEU A 22 8.44 0.69 -2.12
C LEU A 22 9.05 -0.20 -1.02
N VAL A 23 8.27 -1.14 -0.50
CA VAL A 23 8.77 -2.19 0.39
C VAL A 23 8.69 -3.53 -0.31
N VAL A 24 9.85 -4.17 -0.42
CA VAL A 24 10.01 -5.51 -1.00
C VAL A 24 10.36 -6.48 0.13
N ASN A 25 9.48 -7.44 0.38
CA ASN A 25 9.68 -8.46 1.42
C ASN A 25 9.73 -9.85 0.80
N ARG A 26 10.76 -10.63 1.18
CA ARG A 26 10.91 -12.03 0.76
C ARG A 26 9.93 -12.99 1.43
N ARG A 27 9.19 -12.52 2.44
CA ARG A 27 8.15 -13.29 3.15
C ARG A 27 6.78 -12.74 2.81
N THR A 28 5.74 -13.56 3.00
CA THR A 28 4.34 -13.12 2.92
C THR A 28 4.12 -11.89 3.79
N LEU A 29 3.66 -10.81 3.18
CA LEU A 29 3.38 -9.58 3.90
C LEU A 29 2.10 -9.75 4.72
N THR A 30 2.23 -9.70 6.05
CA THR A 30 1.09 -9.71 6.97
C THR A 30 0.63 -8.29 7.26
N ALA A 31 -0.60 -8.12 7.76
CA ALA A 31 -1.10 -6.81 8.17
C ALA A 31 -0.21 -6.12 9.22
N ASN A 32 0.38 -6.89 10.16
CA ASN A 32 1.33 -6.35 11.13
C ASN A 32 2.62 -5.85 10.47
N LEU A 33 3.17 -6.59 9.51
CA LEU A 33 4.35 -6.15 8.77
C LEU A 33 4.05 -4.91 7.92
N TRP A 34 2.88 -4.86 7.29
CA TRP A 34 2.42 -3.70 6.55
C TRP A 34 2.33 -2.45 7.45
N VAL A 35 1.74 -2.58 8.64
CA VAL A 35 1.64 -1.49 9.60
C VAL A 35 3.01 -0.99 10.06
N SER A 36 3.90 -1.92 10.41
CA SER A 36 5.21 -1.58 10.98
C SER A 36 6.22 -1.09 9.95
N LEU A 37 6.16 -1.57 8.70
CA LEU A 37 7.12 -1.23 7.66
C LEU A 37 6.69 -0.05 6.79
N VAL A 38 5.38 0.21 6.66
CA VAL A 38 4.87 1.20 5.70
C VAL A 38 3.97 2.23 6.34
N ILE A 39 2.91 1.80 7.02
CA ILE A 39 1.90 2.74 7.55
C ILE A 39 2.52 3.69 8.56
N ARG A 40 3.13 3.16 9.62
CA ARG A 40 3.68 3.97 10.71
C ARG A 40 4.89 4.83 10.29
N PRO A 41 5.92 4.27 9.62
CA PRO A 41 7.14 5.03 9.37
C PRO A 41 7.06 5.98 8.17
N ALA A 42 6.24 5.69 7.15
CA ALA A 42 6.23 6.47 5.91
C ALA A 42 4.87 7.14 5.67
N MET A 43 3.78 6.38 5.74
CA MET A 43 2.49 6.87 5.29
C MET A 43 1.83 7.85 6.26
N LEU A 44 1.84 7.57 7.57
CA LEU A 44 1.23 8.47 8.57
C LEU A 44 1.94 9.84 8.64
N PRO A 45 3.28 9.94 8.71
CA PRO A 45 3.96 11.22 8.65
C PRO A 45 3.62 12.02 7.39
N PHE A 46 3.59 11.35 6.24
CA PHE A 46 3.22 11.98 4.98
C PHE A 46 1.77 12.50 5.01
N MET A 47 0.80 11.67 5.39
CA MET A 47 -0.60 12.07 5.51
C MET A 47 -0.80 13.23 6.49
N SER A 48 -0.05 13.27 7.59
CA SER A 48 -0.12 14.39 8.55
C SER A 48 0.50 15.69 8.02
N SER A 49 1.33 15.63 6.98
CA SER A 49 1.93 16.82 6.34
C SER A 49 1.03 17.47 5.28
N ILE A 50 -0.04 16.81 4.84
CA ILE A 50 -0.96 17.29 3.81
C ILE A 50 -2.33 17.63 4.41
N LYS A 51 -2.92 18.76 3.99
CA LYS A 51 -4.16 19.26 4.59
C LYS A 51 -5.42 18.47 4.22
N GLU A 52 -5.46 17.86 3.03
CA GLU A 52 -6.65 17.20 2.47
C GLU A 52 -6.26 15.87 1.80
N GLY A 53 -5.36 15.13 2.46
CA GLY A 53 -4.89 13.84 1.97
C GLY A 53 -5.97 12.77 2.06
N VAL A 54 -6.28 12.14 0.93
CA VAL A 54 -7.16 10.97 0.87
C VAL A 54 -6.36 9.74 0.47
N LEU A 55 -6.47 8.69 1.27
CA LEU A 55 -5.83 7.41 1.02
C LEU A 55 -6.67 6.55 0.09
N GLN A 56 -6.04 6.11 -1.00
CA GLN A 56 -6.58 5.10 -1.89
C GLN A 56 -5.87 3.77 -1.64
N GLN A 57 -6.62 2.71 -1.34
CA GLN A 57 -6.10 1.35 -1.17
C GLN A 57 -7.01 0.34 -1.90
N ASP A 58 -6.42 -0.76 -2.36
CA ASP A 58 -7.18 -1.88 -2.91
C ASP A 58 -7.90 -2.69 -1.81
N LYS A 59 -8.67 -3.72 -2.21
CA LYS A 59 -9.38 -4.60 -1.27
C LYS A 59 -8.56 -5.77 -0.74
N ALA A 60 -7.23 -5.70 -0.73
CA ALA A 60 -6.42 -6.78 -0.17
C ALA A 60 -6.78 -7.06 1.30
N LEU A 61 -6.73 -8.33 1.71
CA LEU A 61 -7.06 -8.75 3.07
C LEU A 61 -6.17 -8.07 4.12
N THR A 62 -4.92 -7.79 3.76
CA THR A 62 -3.95 -7.08 4.60
C THR A 62 -4.35 -5.64 4.88
N HIS A 63 -5.00 -4.95 3.93
CA HIS A 63 -5.45 -3.57 4.09
C HIS A 63 -6.73 -3.46 4.93
N ASN A 64 -7.59 -4.48 4.85
CA ASN A 64 -8.86 -4.54 5.61
C ASN A 64 -8.73 -5.19 6.99
N ALA A 65 -7.54 -5.63 7.39
CA ALA A 65 -7.33 -6.19 8.71
C ALA A 65 -7.56 -5.14 9.80
N VAL A 66 -8.12 -5.56 10.94
CA VAL A 66 -8.46 -4.66 12.07
C VAL A 66 -7.24 -3.82 12.51
N VAL A 67 -6.06 -4.42 12.58
CA VAL A 67 -4.82 -3.71 12.96
C VAL A 67 -4.46 -2.60 11.97
N THR A 68 -4.74 -2.79 10.69
CA THR A 68 -4.48 -1.81 9.64
C THR A 68 -5.52 -0.70 9.66
N GLN A 69 -6.81 -1.04 9.81
CA GLN A 69 -7.88 -0.06 9.98
C GLN A 69 -7.64 0.82 11.21
N HIS A 70 -7.27 0.23 12.35
CA HIS A 70 -6.95 0.98 13.56
C HIS A 70 -5.73 1.90 13.37
N ALA A 71 -4.68 1.43 12.66
CA ALA A 71 -3.53 2.28 12.35
C ALA A 71 -3.87 3.46 11.44
N LEU A 72 -5.01 3.41 10.74
CA LEU A 72 -5.46 4.41 9.76
C LEU A 72 -6.70 5.18 10.16
N GLN A 73 -7.14 5.06 11.42
CA GLN A 73 -8.36 5.69 11.92
C GLN A 73 -8.42 7.22 11.76
N SER A 74 -7.27 7.88 11.60
CA SER A 74 -7.16 9.33 11.43
C SER A 74 -6.91 9.76 9.98
N VAL A 75 -6.98 8.83 9.03
CA VAL A 75 -6.70 9.09 7.61
C VAL A 75 -7.98 8.90 6.82
N ASP A 76 -8.36 9.92 6.05
CA ASP A 76 -9.53 9.83 5.17
C ASP A 76 -9.26 8.80 4.06
N MET A 77 -10.23 7.92 3.80
CA MET A 77 -10.11 6.85 2.81
C MET A 77 -11.11 7.02 1.68
N LEU A 78 -10.63 6.87 0.44
CA LEU A 78 -11.48 6.82 -0.74
C LEU A 78 -12.21 5.46 -0.78
N PRO A 79 -13.55 5.42 -0.96
CA PRO A 79 -14.27 4.17 -1.12
C PRO A 79 -13.88 3.48 -2.43
N TRP A 80 -13.19 2.34 -2.34
CA TRP A 80 -12.76 1.60 -3.53
C TRP A 80 -13.85 0.63 -4.04
N PRO A 81 -14.23 0.65 -5.34
CA PRO A 81 -15.07 -0.38 -5.92
C PRO A 81 -14.32 -1.72 -6.01
N SER A 82 -15.02 -2.83 -5.76
CA SER A 82 -14.41 -4.17 -5.89
C SER A 82 -14.05 -4.44 -7.36
N ARG A 83 -12.85 -4.97 -7.62
CA ARG A 83 -12.39 -5.43 -8.95
C ARG A 83 -12.20 -4.34 -10.01
N SER A 84 -11.71 -3.17 -9.60
CA SER A 84 -11.34 -2.08 -10.53
C SER A 84 -9.84 -1.77 -10.51
N PRO A 85 -8.99 -2.68 -11.01
CA PRO A 85 -7.54 -2.43 -11.08
C PRO A 85 -7.19 -1.29 -12.05
N ASP A 86 -8.04 -1.03 -13.04
CA ASP A 86 -7.94 0.07 -14.01
C ASP A 86 -8.00 1.46 -13.37
N LEU A 87 -8.69 1.59 -12.24
CA LEU A 87 -8.79 2.85 -11.51
C LEU A 87 -7.57 3.12 -10.62
N SER A 88 -6.76 2.09 -10.32
CA SER A 88 -5.66 2.20 -9.36
C SER A 88 -4.47 2.91 -9.98
N THR A 89 -4.10 4.08 -9.42
CA THR A 89 -2.88 4.80 -9.81
C THR A 89 -1.64 3.94 -9.60
N THR A 90 -1.63 3.08 -8.58
CA THR A 90 -0.54 2.15 -8.28
C THR A 90 -0.40 1.06 -9.35
N GLU A 91 -1.50 0.55 -9.92
CA GLU A 91 -1.44 -0.41 -11.05
C GLU A 91 -0.83 0.22 -12.30
N ASN A 92 -1.10 1.51 -12.55
CA ASN A 92 -0.46 2.23 -13.65
C ASN A 92 1.05 2.43 -13.41
N VAL A 93 1.47 2.66 -12.16
CA VAL A 93 2.90 2.71 -11.81
C VAL A 93 3.56 1.34 -12.06
N TRP A 94 2.94 0.24 -11.65
CA TRP A 94 3.48 -1.10 -11.89
C TRP A 94 3.63 -1.44 -13.38
N LYS A 95 2.67 -1.03 -14.23
CA LYS A 95 2.78 -1.19 -15.69
C LYS A 95 4.01 -0.48 -16.27
N ASN A 96 4.44 0.63 -15.68
CA ASN A 96 5.60 1.41 -16.12
C ASN A 96 6.93 0.93 -15.52
N ILE A 97 6.91 0.07 -14.50
CA ILE A 97 8.10 -0.51 -13.86
C ILE A 97 8.54 -1.83 -14.56
N GLY A 98 7.78 -2.29 -15.55
CA GLY A 98 8.03 -3.51 -16.34
C GLY A 98 9.38 -3.54 -17.06
#